data_AF-A0A3M1BWN0-F1
#
_entry.id   AF-A0A3M1BWN0-F1
#
_cell.length_a   1.000
_cell.length_b   1.000
_cell.length_c   1.000
_cell.angle_alpha   90.00
_cell.angle_beta   90.00
_cell.angle_gamma   90.00
#
_symmetry.space_group_name_H-M   'P 1'
#
loop_
_entity.id
_entity.type
_entity.pdbx_description
1 polymer ?
#
loop_
_entity_poly.entity_id
_entity_poly.type
_entity_poly.pdbx_seq_one_letter_code
_entity_poly.pdbx_strand_id
1 'polypeptide(L)'
;QFYIVQGRTFTDEELASVESRKGFRYSQEQREAYKTIGGTPFLDGDYTVFGKVIKGLEVIDKIAAVETNPGDRPKKDVKMKVRVIK
;
A
#
# COMPACT_ATOMS: atom_id res chain seq x y z
N GLN A 1 11.24 -9.49 3.06
CA GLN A 1 9.85 -9.36 2.58
C GLN A 1 9.69 -8.01 1.93
N PHE A 2 8.86 -7.88 0.90
CA PHE A 2 8.50 -6.58 0.31
C PHE A 2 6.99 -6.52 0.10
N TYR A 3 6.45 -5.32 -0.03
CA TYR A 3 5.04 -5.07 -0.29
C TYR A 3 4.90 -4.43 -1.67
N ILE A 4 3.88 -4.88 -2.40
CA ILE A 4 3.32 -4.12 -3.52
C ILE A 4 2.05 -3.51 -2.95
N VAL A 5 2.04 -2.18 -2.81
CA VAL A 5 0.92 -1.47 -2.22
C VAL A 5 0.08 -0.84 -3.31
N GLN A 6 -1.23 -1.02 -3.20
CA GLN A 6 -2.20 -0.13 -3.85
C GLN A 6 -2.86 0.68 -2.75
N GLY A 7 -2.75 2.00 -2.88
CA GLY A 7 -3.26 2.90 -1.87
C GLY A 7 -4.76 3.13 -2.03
N ARG A 8 -5.44 3.34 -0.91
CA ARG A 8 -6.73 4.05 -0.89
C ARG A 8 -6.51 5.47 -0.44
N THR A 9 -7.51 6.33 -0.67
CA THR A 9 -7.54 7.64 -0.05
C THR A 9 -7.89 7.53 1.44
N PHE A 10 -7.46 8.52 2.22
CA PHE A 10 -7.66 8.58 3.66
C PHE A 10 -8.34 9.89 4.05
N THR A 11 -9.15 9.86 5.12
CA THR A 11 -9.69 11.08 5.71
C THR A 11 -8.71 11.72 6.69
N ASP A 12 -8.96 12.97 7.06
CA ASP A 12 -8.15 13.69 8.04
C ASP A 12 -8.12 12.97 9.41
N GLU A 13 -9.23 12.35 9.82
CA GLU A 13 -9.34 11.58 11.07
C GLU A 13 -8.53 10.29 11.03
N GLU A 14 -8.53 9.60 9.89
CA GLU A 14 -7.74 8.39 9.69
C GLU A 14 -6.25 8.71 9.71
N LEU A 15 -5.83 9.80 9.04
CA LEU A 15 -4.45 10.26 9.08
C LEU A 15 -4.02 10.69 10.47
N ALA A 16 -4.88 11.41 11.22
CA ALA A 16 -4.62 11.77 12.61
C ALA A 16 -4.44 10.53 13.51
N SER A 17 -5.19 9.46 13.23
CA SER A 17 -5.04 8.18 13.94
C SER A 17 -3.68 7.52 13.65
N VAL A 18 -3.20 7.60 12.41
CA VAL A 18 -1.87 7.11 12.03
C VAL A 18 -0.76 7.92 12.72
N GLU A 19 -0.87 9.26 12.67
CA GLU A 19 0.06 10.19 13.32
C GLU A 19 0.19 9.92 14.82
N SER A 20 -0.96 9.77 15.50
CA SER A 20 -1.01 9.44 16.93
C SER A 20 -0.31 8.11 17.26
N ARG A 21 -0.54 7.07 16.45
CA ARG A 21 0.08 5.75 16.65
C ARG A 21 1.58 5.75 16.37
N LYS A 22 2.02 6.55 15.40
CA LYS A 22 3.41 6.57 14.93
C LYS A 22 4.27 7.62 15.61
N GLY A 23 3.66 8.58 16.32
CA GLY A 23 4.38 9.64 17.02
C GLY A 23 5.00 10.69 16.11
N PHE A 24 4.47 10.88 14.89
CA PHE A 24 4.90 11.93 13.97
C PHE A 24 3.69 12.63 13.34
N ARG A 25 3.92 13.77 12.68
CA ARG A 25 2.88 14.54 11.97
C ARG A 25 3.24 14.69 10.51
N TYR A 26 2.25 14.52 9.64
CA TYR A 26 2.39 14.78 8.21
C TYR A 26 2.37 16.29 7.94
N SER A 27 3.09 16.71 6.90
CA SER A 27 2.91 18.05 6.33
C SER A 27 1.52 18.17 5.68
N GLN A 28 1.06 19.40 5.45
CA GLN A 28 -0.21 19.63 4.74
C GLN A 28 -0.18 18.99 3.34
N GLU A 29 0.93 19.11 2.62
CA GLU A 29 1.12 18.51 1.29
C GLU A 29 1.03 16.97 1.33
N GLN A 30 1.61 16.34 2.35
CA GLN A 30 1.53 14.88 2.54
C GLN A 30 0.10 14.44 2.85
N ARG A 31 -0.63 15.18 3.69
CA ARG A 31 -2.04 14.89 3.99
C ARG A 31 -2.89 14.99 2.74
N GLU A 32 -2.71 16.03 1.92
CA GLU A 32 -3.43 16.20 0.67
C GLU A 32 -3.11 15.10 -0.35
N ALA A 33 -1.86 14.65 -0.43
CA ALA A 33 -1.48 13.51 -1.28
C ALA A 33 -2.22 12.23 -0.85
N TYR A 34 -2.29 11.94 0.45
CA TYR A 34 -3.04 10.79 0.97
C TYR A 34 -4.56 10.90 0.79
N LYS A 35 -5.10 12.12 0.74
CA LYS A 35 -6.53 12.36 0.51
C LYS A 35 -6.94 12.24 -0.96
N THR A 36 -6.03 12.54 -1.89
CA THR A 36 -6.34 12.65 -3.32
C THR A 36 -5.78 11.51 -4.16
N ILE A 37 -4.51 11.17 -3.95
CA ILE A 37 -3.80 10.09 -4.66
C ILE A 37 -3.92 8.78 -3.87
N GLY A 38 -3.91 8.89 -2.54
CA GLY A 38 -3.94 7.74 -1.64
C GLY A 38 -2.56 7.15 -1.36
N GLY A 39 -2.54 6.05 -0.61
CA GLY A 39 -1.30 5.36 -0.28
C GLY A 39 -1.43 4.37 0.86
N THR A 40 -0.35 4.17 1.61
CA THR A 40 -0.33 3.20 2.72
C THR A 40 0.40 3.82 3.93
N PRO A 41 -0.19 4.85 4.56
CA PRO A 41 0.47 5.70 5.56
C PRO A 41 0.91 4.92 6.81
N PHE A 42 0.33 3.75 7.09
CA PHE A 42 0.77 2.93 8.23
C PHE A 42 2.13 2.27 8.02
N LEU A 43 2.67 2.25 6.80
CA LEU A 43 4.02 1.75 6.50
C LEU A 43 5.09 2.86 6.57
N ASP A 44 4.67 4.12 6.66
CA ASP A 44 5.60 5.26 6.69
C ASP A 44 6.51 5.18 7.92
N GLY A 45 7.78 5.53 7.71
CA GLY A 45 8.85 5.42 8.70
C GLY A 45 9.44 4.02 8.87
N ASP A 46 8.69 2.96 8.52
CA ASP A 46 9.10 1.57 8.73
C ASP A 46 9.64 0.89 7.47
N TYR A 47 9.21 1.33 6.28
CA TYR A 47 9.55 0.69 5.01
C TYR A 47 10.10 1.68 3.98
N THR A 48 11.25 1.34 3.39
CA THR A 48 11.84 2.12 2.30
C THR A 48 11.18 1.80 0.96
N VAL A 49 10.69 2.83 0.27
CA VAL A 49 10.21 2.73 -1.11
C VAL A 49 11.40 2.68 -2.06
N PHE A 50 11.56 1.57 -2.79
CA PHE A 50 12.66 1.38 -3.76
C PHE A 50 12.21 1.35 -5.23
N GLY A 51 10.90 1.48 -5.49
CA GLY A 51 10.37 1.44 -6.84
C GLY A 51 8.88 1.71 -6.92
N LYS A 52 8.36 1.84 -8.13
CA LYS A 52 6.93 2.00 -8.42
C LYS A 52 6.51 1.08 -9.56
N VAL A 53 5.26 0.64 -9.51
CA VAL A 53 4.65 -0.13 -10.61
C VAL A 53 4.35 0.83 -11.76
N ILE A 54 4.85 0.51 -12.95
CA ILE A 54 4.67 1.35 -14.14
C ILE A 54 3.60 0.82 -15.10
N LYS A 55 3.23 -0.46 -14.99
CA LYS A 55 2.23 -1.16 -15.82
C LYS A 55 1.62 -2.32 -15.03
N GLY A 56 0.38 -2.68 -15.33
CA GLY A 56 -0.29 -3.84 -14.74
C GLY A 56 -0.92 -3.58 -13.37
N LEU A 57 -1.37 -2.35 -13.08
CA LEU A 57 -2.07 -2.05 -11.82
C LEU A 57 -3.34 -2.90 -11.68
N GLU A 58 -4.04 -3.16 -12.78
CA GLU A 58 -5.22 -4.01 -12.84
C GLU A 58 -4.96 -5.47 -12.45
N VAL A 59 -3.71 -5.93 -12.56
CA VAL A 59 -3.32 -7.26 -12.09
C VAL A 59 -3.24 -7.27 -10.56
N ILE A 60 -2.80 -6.18 -9.95
CA ILE A 60 -2.75 -6.03 -8.49
C ILE A 60 -4.17 -6.05 -7.94
N ASP A 61 -5.11 -5.32 -8.55
CA ASP A 61 -6.53 -5.33 -8.16
C ASP A 61 -7.12 -6.74 -8.18
N LYS A 62 -6.83 -7.50 -9.24
CA LYS A 62 -7.29 -8.90 -9.36
C LYS A 62 -6.70 -9.80 -8.29
N ILE A 63 -5.43 -9.59 -7.91
CA ILE A 63 -4.78 -10.35 -6.83
C ILE A 63 -5.38 -9.96 -5.48
N ALA A 64 -5.64 -8.67 -5.24
CA ALA A 64 -6.24 -8.19 -3.99
C ALA A 64 -7.68 -8.70 -3.79
N ALA A 65 -8.41 -8.96 -4.88
CA ALA A 65 -9.78 -9.46 -4.85
C ALA A 65 -9.92 -10.99 -4.74
N VAL A 66 -8.83 -11.76 -4.68
CA VAL A 66 -8.92 -13.22 -4.57
C VAL A 66 -9.49 -13.63 -3.22
N GLU A 67 -10.23 -14.74 -3.18
CA GLU A 67 -10.75 -15.26 -1.92
C GLU A 67 -9.60 -15.69 -0.98
N THR A 68 -9.73 -15.28 0.28
CA THR A 68 -8.76 -15.58 1.34
C THR A 68 -9.35 -16.49 2.42
N ASN A 69 -8.45 -17.18 3.10
CA ASN A 69 -8.65 -17.87 4.37
C ASN A 69 -8.36 -16.91 5.54
N PRO A 70 -8.64 -17.30 6.80
CA PRO A 70 -8.25 -16.51 7.97
C PRO A 70 -6.76 -16.12 7.95
N GLY A 71 -6.48 -14.87 8.32
CA GLY A 71 -5.13 -14.29 8.24
C GLY A 71 -4.73 -13.82 6.83
N ASP A 72 -5.72 -13.50 5.98
CA ASP A 72 -5.55 -12.95 4.63
C ASP A 72 -4.73 -13.83 3.66
N ARG A 73 -4.60 -15.13 3.95
CA ARG A 73 -3.91 -16.07 3.06
C ARG A 73 -4.82 -16.46 1.89
N PRO A 74 -4.41 -16.30 0.62
CA PRO A 74 -5.22 -16.75 -0.52
C PRO A 74 -5.61 -18.22 -0.43
N LYS A 75 -6.87 -18.56 -0.76
CA LYS A 75 -7.36 -19.95 -0.81
C LYS A 75 -6.64 -20.77 -1.87
N LYS A 76 -6.28 -20.13 -2.99
CA LYS A 76 -5.47 -20.69 -4.07
C LYS A 76 -4.18 -19.89 -4.17
N ASP A 77 -3.05 -20.58 -4.22
CA ASP A 77 -1.74 -19.94 -4.29
C ASP A 77 -1.60 -19.07 -5.56
N VAL A 78 -1.22 -17.81 -5.37
CA VAL A 78 -0.86 -16.88 -6.44
C VAL A 78 0.67 -16.85 -6.54
N LYS A 79 1.23 -17.51 -7.56
CA LYS A 79 2.69 -17.61 -7.77
C LYS A 79 3.19 -16.50 -8.69
N MET A 80 4.36 -15.93 -8.38
CA MET A 80 5.03 -14.93 -9.22
C MET A 80 6.32 -15.46 -9.85
N LYS A 81 6.70 -14.89 -11.00
CA LYS A 81 8.00 -15.07 -11.63
C LYS A 81 8.66 -13.71 -11.77
N VAL A 82 9.96 -13.63 -11.50
CA VAL A 82 10.73 -12.37 -11.57
C VAL A 82 11.73 -12.45 -12.70
N ARG A 83 11.81 -11.40 -13.50
CA ARG A 83 12.82 -11.22 -14.54
C ARG A 83 13.30 -9.77 -14.54
N VAL A 84 14.61 -9.58 -14.49
CA VAL A 84 15.23 -8.27 -14.67
C VAL A 84 15.22 -7.92 -16.15
N ILE A 85 14.65 -6.77 -16.49
CA ILE A 85 14.70 -6.21 -17.85
C ILE A 85 16.02 -5.45 -17.95
N LYS A 86 16.89 -5.87 -18.88
CA LYS A 86 18.14 -5.18 -19.20
C LYS A 86 17.90 -4.16 -20.31
#